data_AF-A0A931Y9N7-F1
#
_entry.id   AF-A0A931Y9N7-F1
#
_cell.length_a   1.000
_cell.length_b   1.000
_cell.length_c   1.000
_cell.angle_alpha   90.00
_cell.angle_beta   90.00
_cell.angle_gamma   90.00
#
_symmetry.space_group_name_H-M   'P 1'
#
loop_
_entity.id
_entity.type
_entity.pdbx_description
1 polymer ?
#
loop_
_entity_poly.entity_id
_entity_poly.type
_entity_poly.pdbx_seq_one_letter_code
_entity_poly.pdbx_strand_id
1 'polypeptide(L)' 'MKTKEKKELHQKTVVELQKLVSDARIKLFSYKMEKDQGKLTDVRLMSKTRDDIAKLLTVLQIRKKEGGKHA' A
#
# COMPACT_ATOMS: atom_id res chain seq x y z
N MET A 1 -12.19 -0.18 -2.63
CA MET A 1 -11.90 0.64 -1.43
C MET A 1 -13.14 1.42 -1.09
N LYS A 2 -13.50 1.45 0.19
CA LYS A 2 -14.60 2.30 0.67
C LYS A 2 -14.07 3.74 0.77
N THR A 3 -14.91 4.72 0.50
CA THR A 3 -14.52 6.15 0.38
C THR A 3 -13.91 6.74 1.65
N LYS A 4 -14.15 6.12 2.81
CA LYS A 4 -13.55 6.48 4.11
C LYS A 4 -12.04 6.21 4.17
N GLU A 5 -11.58 5.07 3.67
CA GLU A 5 -10.15 4.67 3.71
C GLU A 5 -9.27 5.63 2.92
N LYS A 6 -9.77 6.18 1.81
CA LYS A 6 -9.06 7.20 1.02
C LYS A 6 -8.79 8.47 1.84
N LYS A 7 -9.77 8.97 2.58
CA LYS A 7 -9.61 10.22 3.35
C LYS A 7 -8.61 10.05 4.49
N GLU A 8 -8.61 8.90 5.16
CA GLU A 8 -7.66 8.56 6.23
C GLU A 8 -6.22 8.46 5.71
N LEU A 9 -6.04 7.92 4.49
CA LEU A 9 -4.74 7.86 3.82
C LEU A 9 -4.14 9.25 3.54
N HIS A 10 -4.97 10.25 3.25
CA HIS A 10 -4.51 11.63 3.05
C HIS A 10 -4.19 12.38 4.35
N GLN A 11 -4.57 11.84 5.52
CA GLN A 11 -4.23 12.45 6.81
C GLN A 11 -2.87 11.96 7.36
N LYS A 12 -2.42 10.78 6.93
CA LYS A 12 -1.14 10.17 7.34
C LYS A 12 0.07 10.93 6.81
N THR A 13 1.14 10.97 7.60
CA THR A 13 2.42 11.58 7.22
C THR A 13 3.16 10.79 6.14
N VAL A 14 4.14 11.42 5.49
CA VAL A 14 4.98 10.78 4.46
C VAL A 14 5.70 9.54 5.03
N VAL A 15 6.19 9.64 6.26
CA VAL A 15 6.90 8.55 6.96
C VAL A 15 5.96 7.38 7.24
N GLU A 16 4.74 7.64 7.70
CA GLU A 16 3.74 6.60 7.93
C GLU A 16 3.31 5.93 6.62
N LEU A 17 3.14 6.70 5.54
CA LEU A 17 2.83 6.16 4.22
C LEU A 17 3.97 5.27 3.70
N GLN A 18 5.23 5.66 3.89
CA GLN A 18 6.38 4.83 3.56
C GLN A 18 6.41 3.53 4.36
N LYS A 19 6.12 3.59 5.67
CA LYS A 19 6.02 2.40 6.52
C LYS A 19 4.93 1.46 6.01
N LEU A 20 3.74 1.98 5.71
CA LEU A 20 2.63 1.19 5.17
C LEU A 20 2.97 0.54 3.82
N VAL A 21 3.72 1.22 2.96
CA VAL A 21 4.21 0.62 1.70
C VAL A 21 5.15 -0.54 1.98
N SER A 22 6.09 -0.39 2.92
CA SER A 22 7.02 -1.46 3.31
C SER A 22 6.27 -2.66 3.89
N ASP A 23 5.34 -2.43 4.81
CA ASP A 23 4.53 -3.48 5.43
C ASP A 23 3.70 -4.23 4.38
N ALA A 24 3.09 -3.52 3.44
CA ALA A 24 2.33 -4.11 2.34
C ALA A 24 3.20 -4.95 1.38
N ARG A 25 4.45 -4.53 1.15
CA ARG A 25 5.43 -5.29 0.35
C ARG A 25 5.86 -6.58 1.05
N ILE A 26 6.11 -6.53 2.35
CA ILE A 26 6.41 -7.71 3.17
C ILE A 26 5.23 -8.68 3.09
N LYS A 27 4.01 -8.18 3.28
CA LYS A 27 2.80 -8.99 3.16
C LYS A 27 2.63 -9.64 1.79
N LEU A 28 2.92 -8.91 0.71
CA LEU A 28 2.93 -9.48 -0.65
C LEU A 28 3.99 -10.58 -0.81
N PHE A 29 5.16 -10.42 -0.19
CA PHE A 29 6.20 -11.44 -0.18
C PHE A 29 5.74 -12.70 0.58
N SER A 30 5.14 -12.54 1.76
CA SER A 30 4.54 -13.65 2.51
C SER A 30 3.52 -14.41 1.66
N TYR A 31 2.61 -13.70 0.96
CA TYR A 31 1.65 -14.36 0.07
C TYR A 31 2.30 -15.09 -1.11
N LYS A 32 3.43 -14.61 -1.64
CA LYS A 32 4.19 -15.35 -2.66
C LYS A 32 4.73 -16.66 -2.08
N MET A 33 5.36 -16.60 -0.90
CA MET A 33 5.89 -17.78 -0.23
C MET A 33 4.78 -18.80 0.11
N GLU A 34 3.65 -18.33 0.64
CA GLU A 34 2.49 -19.19 0.92
C GLU A 34 1.91 -19.82 -0.35
N LYS A 35 1.88 -19.08 -1.46
CA LYS A 35 1.45 -19.61 -2.75
C LYS A 35 2.41 -20.70 -3.24
N ASP A 36 3.71 -20.46 -3.17
CA ASP A 36 4.73 -21.41 -3.60
C ASP A 36 4.69 -22.70 -2.76
N GLN A 37 4.32 -22.59 -1.48
CA GLN A 37 4.09 -23.73 -0.57
C GLN A 37 2.72 -24.39 -0.75
N GLY A 38 1.84 -23.88 -1.63
CA GLY A 38 0.48 -24.38 -1.81
C GLY A 38 -0.48 -24.10 -0.64
N LYS A 39 -0.09 -23.22 0.30
CA LYS A 39 -0.88 -22.86 1.50
C LYS A 39 -1.81 -21.68 1.28
N LEU A 40 -1.61 -20.92 0.20
CA LEU A 40 -2.43 -19.76 -0.10
C LEU A 40 -3.79 -20.18 -0.67
N THR A 41 -4.84 -20.04 0.12
CA THR A 41 -6.22 -20.40 -0.26
C THR A 41 -6.88 -19.35 -1.17
N ASP A 42 -6.57 -18.06 -0.98
CA ASP A 42 -7.11 -16.97 -1.80
C ASP A 42 -6.00 -16.21 -2.54
N VAL A 43 -5.80 -16.57 -3.81
CA VAL A 43 -4.87 -15.90 -4.72
C VAL A 43 -5.23 -14.43 -5.01
N ARG A 44 -6.49 -14.01 -4.79
CA ARG A 44 -6.92 -12.62 -4.98
C ARG A 44 -6.30 -11.69 -3.95
N LEU A 45 -5.85 -12.21 -2.81
CA LEU A 45 -5.13 -11.44 -1.79
C LEU A 45 -3.85 -10.81 -2.35
N MET A 46 -3.14 -11.51 -3.23
CA MET A 46 -1.97 -10.94 -3.91
C MET A 46 -2.34 -9.76 -4.79
N SER A 47 -3.41 -9.88 -5.58
CA SER A 47 -3.88 -8.80 -6.46
C SER A 47 -4.34 -7.59 -5.65
N LYS A 48 -5.18 -7.80 -4.62
CA LYS A 48 -5.63 -6.74 -3.71
C LYS A 48 -4.44 -6.02 -3.06
N THR A 49 -3.45 -6.77 -2.60
CA THR A 49 -2.25 -6.19 -1.96
C THR A 49 -1.43 -5.36 -2.96
N ARG A 50 -1.31 -5.79 -4.23
CA ARG A 50 -0.68 -4.99 -5.29
C ARG A 50 -1.43 -3.69 -5.56
N ASP A 51 -2.76 -3.75 -5.62
CA ASP A 51 -3.60 -2.57 -5.81
C ASP A 51 -3.47 -1.60 -4.63
N ASP A 52 -3.37 -2.11 -3.41
CA ASP A 52 -3.18 -1.29 -2.21
C ASP A 52 -1.81 -0.63 -2.17
N ILE A 53 -0.75 -1.34 -2.58
CA ILE A 53 0.59 -0.75 -2.77
C ILE A 53 0.54 0.39 -3.80
N ALA A 54 -0.11 0.18 -4.94
CA ALA A 54 -0.23 1.20 -5.97
C ALA A 54 -0.95 2.46 -5.45
N LYS A 55 -2.04 2.29 -4.69
CA LYS A 55 -2.77 3.41 -4.07
C LYS A 55 -1.92 4.16 -3.05
N LEU A 56 -1.21 3.44 -2.18
CA LEU A 56 -0.30 4.03 -1.20
C LEU A 56 0.80 4.86 -1.87
N LEU A 57 1.39 4.34 -2.95
CA LEU A 57 2.40 5.05 -3.74
C LEU A 57 1.83 6.31 -4.40
N THR A 58 0.62 6.25 -4.95
CA THR A 58 -0.06 7.43 -5.52
C THR A 58 -0.28 8.52 -4.47
N VAL A 59 -0.78 8.16 -3.28
CA VAL A 59 -0.99 9.12 -2.18
C VAL A 59 0.34 9.69 -1.71
N LEU A 60 1.38 8.87 -1.58
CA LEU A 60 2.72 9.31 -1.23
C LEU A 60 3.28 10.31 -2.26
N GLN A 61 3.08 10.04 -3.56
CA GLN A 61 3.52 10.93 -4.63
C GLN A 61 2.77 12.26 -4.61
N ILE A 62 1.45 12.25 -4.39
CA ILE A 62 0.63 13.46 -4.22
C ILE A 62 1.16 14.27 -3.04
N ARG A 63 1.36 13.64 -1.89
CA ARG A 63 1.83 14.31 -0.67
C ARG A 63 3.24 14.89 -0.81
N LYS A 64 4.14 14.17 -1.52
CA LYS A 64 5.47 14.69 -1.87
C LYS A 64 5.39 15.92 -2.79
N LYS A 65 4.48 15.91 -3.77
CA LYS A 65 4.26 17.06 -4.67
C LYS A 65 3.62 18.25 -3.96
N GLU A 66 2.70 18.02 -3.02
CA GLU A 66 2.10 19.07 -2.19
C GLU A 66 3.14 19.69 -1.25
N GLY A 67 3.99 18.87 -0.61
CA GLY A 67 5.11 19.37 0.20
C GLY A 67 6.21 20.08 -0.60
N GLY A 68 6.35 19.77 -1.89
CA GLY A 68 7.30 20.40 -2.81
C GLY A 68 6.79 21.68 -3.50
N LYS A 69 5.53 22.06 -3.31
CA LYS A 69 4.98 23.35 -3.80
C LYS A 69 5.28 24.54 -2.88
N HIS A 70 6.00 24.30 -1.79
CA HIS A 70 6.46 25.32 -0.84
C HIS A 70 7.99 25.39 -0.73
N ALA A 71 8.70 24.92 -1.77
CA ALA A 71 10.15 25.09 -1.90
C ALA A 71 10.47 26.15 -2.96
#